data_AF-A0A355D962-F1
#
_entry.id   AF-A0A355D962-F1
#
_cell.length_a   1.000
_cell.length_b   1.000
_cell.length_c   1.000
_cell.angle_alpha   90.00
_cell.angle_beta   90.00
_cell.angle_gamma   90.00
#
_symmetry.space_group_name_H-M   'P 1'
#
loop_
_entity.id
_entity.type
_entity.pdbx_description
1 polymer ?
#
loop_
_entity_poly.entity_id
_entity_poly.type
_entity_poly.pdbx_seq_one_letter_code
_entity_poly.pdbx_strand_id
1 'polypeptide(L)'
;MRKKRIMVIGPSRCGKTTLVNALNNYDGPLKRTPDLIYGKNTIDVPSAYLENSWMYKHIIAAAQDASHVLILVDQSNCNEIYSHGFAKSFRCPVIGVITKCDLIPENEEKCLRQLKNIGVSKPYFNISFPMATGIDALKKYLFEKGEE
;
A
#
# COMPACT_ATOMS: atom_id res chain seq x y z
N MET A 1 23.09 10.01 -2.90
CA MET A 1 21.61 10.13 -2.82
C MET A 1 21.08 9.09 -1.84
N ARG A 2 20.05 9.40 -1.04
CA ARG A 2 19.46 8.42 -0.10
C ARG A 2 18.79 7.27 -0.87
N LYS A 3 18.91 6.03 -0.37
CA LYS A 3 18.22 4.85 -0.92
C LYS A 3 16.71 5.07 -0.83
N LYS A 4 16.04 5.13 -1.98
CA LYS A 4 14.58 5.18 -2.05
C LYS A 4 13.96 3.83 -1.71
N ARG A 5 12.78 3.85 -1.07
CA ARG A 5 12.08 2.66 -0.56
C ARG A 5 10.62 2.60 -1.04
N ILE A 6 9.99 1.45 -0.95
CA ILE A 6 8.57 1.28 -1.28
C ILE A 6 7.73 1.71 -0.08
N MET A 7 7.02 2.83 -0.19
CA MET A 7 6.16 3.32 0.88
C MET A 7 4.81 2.58 0.83
N VAL A 8 4.30 2.13 1.97
CA VAL A 8 3.05 1.37 2.05
C VAL A 8 2.04 2.09 2.94
N ILE A 9 0.87 2.40 2.37
CA ILE A 9 -0.21 3.15 3.02
C ILE A 9 -1.50 2.33 2.95
N GLY A 10 -2.25 2.28 4.04
CA GLY A 10 -3.59 1.71 4.02
C GLY A 10 -4.35 1.71 5.34
N PRO A 11 -5.66 1.39 5.30
CA PRO A 11 -6.52 1.34 6.46
C PRO A 11 -5.99 0.42 7.54
N SER A 12 -6.44 0.64 8.78
CA SER A 12 -6.16 -0.32 9.84
C SER A 12 -6.68 -1.71 9.44
N ARG A 13 -5.89 -2.75 9.72
CA ARG A 13 -6.21 -4.17 9.46
C ARG A 13 -6.36 -4.58 7.98
N CYS A 14 -5.95 -3.76 7.02
CA CYS A 14 -5.95 -4.13 5.59
C CYS A 14 -4.83 -5.12 5.18
N GLY A 15 -4.03 -5.65 6.11
CA GLY A 15 -2.90 -6.54 5.77
C GLY A 15 -1.60 -5.83 5.39
N LYS A 16 -1.49 -4.52 5.62
CA LYS A 16 -0.27 -3.71 5.43
C LYS A 16 0.98 -4.33 6.05
N THR A 17 0.95 -4.70 7.33
CA THR A 17 2.11 -5.27 8.02
C THR A 17 2.54 -6.60 7.41
N THR A 18 1.58 -7.45 7.01
CA THR A 18 1.86 -8.71 6.30
C THR A 18 2.56 -8.46 4.97
N LEU A 19 2.08 -7.47 4.20
CA LEU A 19 2.71 -7.07 2.93
C LEU A 19 4.10 -6.50 3.13
N VAL A 20 4.29 -5.62 4.12
CA VAL A 20 5.59 -5.04 4.47
C VAL A 20 6.59 -6.14 4.85
N ASN A 21 6.19 -7.11 5.65
CA ASN A 21 7.02 -8.25 6.03
C ASN A 21 7.44 -9.05 4.79
N ALA A 22 6.48 -9.39 3.93
CA ALA A 22 6.74 -10.11 2.69
C ALA A 22 7.69 -9.36 1.73
N LEU A 23 7.58 -8.03 1.62
CA LEU A 23 8.46 -7.19 0.78
C LEU A 23 9.86 -7.01 1.37
N ASN A 24 10.02 -7.19 2.68
CA ASN A 24 11.32 -7.15 3.35
C ASN A 24 11.96 -8.53 3.50
N ASN A 25 11.30 -9.61 3.07
CA ASN A 25 11.67 -11.01 3.36
C ASN A 25 11.90 -11.21 4.87
N TYR A 26 10.92 -10.78 5.67
CA TYR A 26 10.95 -10.87 7.13
C TYR A 26 9.78 -11.70 7.64
N ASP A 27 10.08 -12.81 8.34
CA ASP A 27 9.08 -13.76 8.84
C ASP A 27 8.81 -13.62 10.35
N GLY A 28 9.26 -12.53 10.96
CA GLY A 28 9.05 -12.28 12.39
C GLY A 28 7.64 -11.78 12.72
N PRO A 29 7.37 -11.52 14.01
CA PRO A 29 6.03 -11.23 14.49
C PRO A 29 5.46 -9.94 13.89
N LEU A 30 4.14 -9.92 13.69
CA LEU A 30 3.40 -8.71 13.33
C LEU A 30 3.47 -7.72 14.49
N LYS A 31 4.24 -6.64 14.32
CA LYS A 31 4.31 -5.54 15.29
C LYS A 31 3.38 -4.42 14.84
N ARG A 32 2.70 -3.81 15.82
CA ARG A 32 1.97 -2.57 15.59
C ARG A 32 2.98 -1.49 15.17
N THR A 33 2.58 -0.66 14.22
CA THR A 33 3.39 0.45 13.67
C THR A 33 2.94 1.75 14.34
N PRO A 34 3.54 2.18 15.48
CA PRO A 34 3.14 3.42 16.16
C PRO A 34 3.59 4.67 15.39
N ASP A 35 4.73 4.57 14.71
CA ASP A 35 5.40 5.64 13.96
C ASP A 35 5.81 5.16 12.57
N LEU A 36 6.33 6.05 11.73
CA LEU A 36 6.91 5.69 10.44
C LEU A 36 8.10 4.73 10.63
N ILE A 37 8.02 3.51 10.08
CA ILE A 37 9.09 2.51 10.16
C ILE A 37 9.81 2.40 8.82
N TYR A 38 11.11 2.67 8.82
CA TYR A 38 11.98 2.49 7.66
C TYR A 38 12.60 1.10 7.71
N GLY A 39 12.08 0.19 6.90
CA GLY A 39 12.61 -1.17 6.73
C GLY A 39 13.75 -1.25 5.72
N LYS A 40 14.13 -2.49 5.37
CA LYS A 40 15.16 -2.80 4.37
C LYS A 40 14.79 -2.27 2.99
N ASN A 41 13.54 -2.49 2.60
CA ASN A 41 12.96 -2.18 1.29
C ASN A 41 11.76 -1.22 1.38
N THR A 42 11.10 -1.12 2.54
CA THR A 42 9.82 -0.39 2.66
C THR A 42 9.86 0.78 3.64
N ILE A 43 8.92 1.71 3.48
CA ILE A 43 8.52 2.68 4.50
C ILE A 43 7.09 2.29 4.92
N ASP A 44 6.93 1.82 6.15
CA ASP A 44 5.63 1.44 6.69
C ASP A 44 4.98 2.62 7.40
N VAL A 45 3.78 2.99 6.96
CA VAL A 45 3.05 4.17 7.44
C VAL A 45 1.96 3.74 8.43
N PRO A 46 1.88 4.34 9.62
CA PRO A 46 0.76 4.07 10.54
C PRO A 46 -0.58 4.40 9.87
N SER A 47 -1.55 3.50 9.98
CA SER A 47 -2.91 3.74 9.44
C SER A 47 -3.58 4.98 10.07
N ALA A 48 -3.20 5.33 11.30
CA ALA A 48 -3.66 6.54 11.99
C ALA A 48 -3.32 7.83 11.22
N TYR A 49 -2.24 7.84 10.41
CA TYR A 49 -1.88 9.01 9.61
C TYR A 49 -2.86 9.21 8.44
N LEU A 50 -3.44 8.12 7.94
CA LEU A 50 -4.45 8.15 6.89
C LEU A 50 -5.84 8.42 7.46
N GLU A 51 -6.13 7.95 8.66
CA GLU A 51 -7.43 8.19 9.32
C GLU A 51 -7.57 9.64 9.84
N ASN A 52 -6.47 10.39 9.94
CA ASN A 52 -6.45 11.76 10.42
C ASN A 52 -5.91 12.71 9.34
N SER A 53 -6.79 13.49 8.71
CA SER A 53 -6.45 14.38 7.58
C SER A 53 -5.32 15.39 7.88
N TRP A 54 -5.22 15.88 9.12
CA TRP A 54 -4.14 16.78 9.54
C TRP A 54 -2.74 16.14 9.48
N MET A 55 -2.67 14.80 9.48
CA MET A 55 -1.43 14.03 9.40
C MET A 55 -0.98 13.74 7.97
N TYR A 56 -1.79 14.05 6.95
CA TYR A 56 -1.44 13.81 5.54
C TYR A 56 -0.12 14.47 5.13
N LYS A 57 0.20 15.63 5.71
CA LYS A 57 1.49 16.30 5.51
C LYS A 57 2.68 15.39 5.83
N HIS A 58 2.57 14.52 6.84
CA HIS A 58 3.63 13.58 7.20
C HIS A 58 3.76 12.44 6.19
N ILE A 59 2.64 11.97 5.65
CA ILE A 59 2.63 10.98 4.56
C ILE A 59 3.30 11.59 3.32
N ILE A 60 2.86 12.77 2.89
CA ILE A 60 3.38 13.44 1.68
C ILE A 60 4.88 13.75 1.83
N ALA A 61 5.32 14.18 3.03
CA ALA A 61 6.73 14.41 3.32
C ALA A 61 7.55 13.10 3.25
N ALA A 62 7.07 12.02 3.87
CA ALA A 62 7.75 10.73 3.85
C ALA A 62 7.87 10.14 2.44
N ALA A 63 6.93 10.43 1.55
CA ALA A 63 6.96 10.00 0.16
C ALA A 63 8.13 10.58 -0.66
N GLN A 64 8.81 11.63 -0.18
CA GLN A 64 10.03 12.13 -0.83
C GLN A 64 11.18 11.11 -0.79
N ASP A 65 11.21 10.24 0.23
CA ASP A 65 12.16 9.13 0.34
C ASP A 65 11.65 7.85 -0.34
N ALA A 66 10.50 7.90 -1.04
CA ALA A 66 9.89 6.75 -1.67
C ALA A 66 10.27 6.61 -3.16
N SER A 67 10.48 5.37 -3.61
CA SER A 67 10.55 5.02 -5.04
C SER A 67 9.15 4.84 -5.61
N HIS A 68 8.27 4.21 -4.83
CA HIS A 68 6.88 3.93 -5.17
C HIS A 68 6.02 4.08 -3.91
N VAL A 69 4.74 4.41 -4.11
CA VAL A 69 3.72 4.37 -3.05
C VAL A 69 2.73 3.25 -3.37
N LEU A 70 2.56 2.32 -2.44
CA LEU A 70 1.49 1.33 -2.46
C LEU A 70 0.29 1.87 -1.67
N ILE A 71 -0.86 1.96 -2.33
CA ILE A 71 -2.15 2.26 -1.71
C ILE A 71 -2.94 0.97 -1.61
N LEU A 72 -3.22 0.55 -0.37
CA LEU A 72 -3.94 -0.68 -0.09
C LEU A 72 -5.42 -0.39 0.13
N VAL A 73 -6.27 -1.18 -0.51
CA VAL A 73 -7.71 -1.29 -0.20
C VAL A 73 -8.00 -2.72 0.25
N ASP A 74 -8.96 -2.88 1.16
CA ASP A 74 -9.32 -4.17 1.73
C ASP A 74 -10.64 -4.66 1.13
N GLN A 75 -10.63 -5.81 0.45
CA GLN A 75 -11.83 -6.35 -0.18
C GLN A 75 -12.82 -6.93 0.85
N SER A 76 -12.34 -7.33 2.02
CA SER A 76 -13.21 -7.73 3.14
C SER A 76 -13.87 -6.54 3.84
N ASN A 77 -13.32 -5.33 3.67
CA ASN A 77 -13.82 -4.12 4.28
C ASN A 77 -13.53 -2.88 3.41
N CYS A 78 -14.46 -2.57 2.51
CA CYS A 78 -14.33 -1.49 1.52
C CYS A 78 -14.63 -0.09 2.07
N ASN A 79 -14.26 0.20 3.31
CA ASN A 79 -14.41 1.54 3.87
C ASN A 79 -13.59 2.57 3.08
N GLU A 80 -14.25 3.63 2.65
CA GLU A 80 -13.64 4.73 1.90
C GLU A 80 -13.04 5.77 2.84
N ILE A 81 -11.79 5.54 3.28
CA ILE A 81 -11.08 6.47 4.17
C ILE A 81 -10.15 7.44 3.44
N TYR A 82 -9.86 7.17 2.17
CA TYR A 82 -8.97 8.01 1.36
C TYR A 82 -9.72 9.19 0.77
N SER A 83 -9.07 10.35 0.69
CA SER A 83 -9.61 11.50 -0.03
C SER A 83 -9.60 11.28 -1.54
N HIS A 84 -10.56 11.87 -2.25
CA HIS A 84 -10.59 11.85 -3.71
C HIS A 84 -9.32 12.48 -4.29
N GLY A 85 -8.71 11.82 -5.27
CA GLY A 85 -7.47 12.28 -5.90
C GLY A 85 -6.24 12.26 -4.99
N PHE A 86 -6.29 11.63 -3.81
CA PHE A 86 -5.16 11.55 -2.86
C PHE A 86 -3.87 11.06 -3.51
N ALA A 87 -3.94 10.10 -4.45
CA ALA A 87 -2.78 9.62 -5.19
C ALA A 87 -2.05 10.73 -5.98
N LYS A 88 -2.77 11.75 -6.44
CA LYS A 88 -2.20 12.88 -7.21
C LYS A 88 -1.30 13.78 -6.38
N SER A 89 -1.30 13.64 -5.06
CA SER A 89 -0.41 14.38 -4.16
C SER A 89 1.02 13.83 -4.18
N PHE A 90 1.23 12.62 -4.71
CA PHE A 90 2.54 11.99 -4.79
C PHE A 90 3.20 12.23 -6.15
N ARG A 91 4.50 12.50 -6.15
CA ARG A 91 5.30 12.66 -7.38
C ARG A 91 5.88 11.35 -7.89
N CYS A 92 6.10 10.37 -7.00
CA CYS A 92 6.53 9.04 -7.38
C CYS A 92 5.32 8.22 -7.88
N PRO A 93 5.56 7.14 -8.66
CA PRO A 93 4.49 6.25 -9.09
C PRO A 93 3.69 5.70 -7.91
N VAL A 94 2.37 5.68 -8.07
CA VAL A 94 1.42 5.13 -7.10
C VAL A 94 0.79 3.87 -7.68
N ILE A 95 0.80 2.80 -6.90
CA ILE A 95 0.32 1.46 -7.29
C ILE A 95 -0.82 1.07 -6.36
N GLY A 96 -1.91 0.59 -6.95
CA GLY A 96 -3.09 0.14 -6.22
C GLY A 96 -3.02 -1.34 -5.91
N VAL A 97 -3.28 -1.70 -4.66
CA VAL A 97 -3.27 -3.10 -4.20
C VAL A 97 -4.59 -3.41 -3.52
N ILE A 98 -5.31 -4.40 -4.02
CA ILE A 98 -6.52 -4.95 -3.41
C ILE A 98 -6.11 -6.16 -2.57
N THR A 99 -6.21 -6.02 -1.26
CA THR A 99 -5.87 -7.06 -0.28
C THR A 99 -7.07 -7.94 0.05
N LYS A 100 -6.79 -9.17 0.48
CA LYS A 100 -7.80 -10.16 0.92
C LYS A 100 -8.85 -10.43 -0.16
N CYS A 101 -8.40 -10.51 -1.41
CA CYS A 101 -9.29 -10.68 -2.55
C CYS A 101 -10.04 -12.01 -2.57
N ASP A 102 -9.67 -12.95 -1.68
CA ASP A 102 -10.32 -14.23 -1.46
C ASP A 102 -11.60 -14.16 -0.61
N LEU A 103 -11.87 -13.08 0.12
CA LEU A 103 -12.92 -13.08 1.16
C LEU A 103 -14.33 -12.71 0.68
N ILE A 104 -14.48 -11.59 -0.04
CA ILE A 104 -15.81 -11.09 -0.47
C ILE A 104 -15.74 -10.68 -1.95
N PRO A 105 -15.92 -11.63 -2.89
CA PRO A 105 -15.82 -11.37 -4.33
C PRO A 105 -16.74 -10.24 -4.82
N GLU A 106 -17.92 -10.10 -4.24
CA GLU A 106 -18.93 -9.09 -4.61
C GLU A 106 -18.47 -7.65 -4.38
N ASN A 107 -17.43 -7.47 -3.56
CA ASN A 107 -16.84 -6.19 -3.25
C ASN A 107 -15.74 -5.77 -4.23
N GLU A 108 -15.30 -6.63 -5.16
CA GLU A 108 -14.20 -6.32 -6.09
C GLU A 108 -14.47 -5.03 -6.85
N GLU A 109 -15.68 -4.86 -7.39
CA GLU A 109 -16.03 -3.67 -8.17
C GLU A 109 -15.97 -2.38 -7.31
N LYS A 110 -16.31 -2.47 -6.01
CA LYS A 110 -16.19 -1.34 -5.08
C LYS A 110 -14.73 -0.98 -4.86
N CYS A 111 -13.85 -1.95 -4.63
CA CYS A 111 -12.42 -1.72 -4.50
C CYS A 111 -11.81 -1.07 -5.75
N LEU A 112 -12.21 -1.53 -6.94
CA LEU A 112 -11.77 -0.95 -8.21
C LEU A 112 -12.23 0.51 -8.36
N ARG A 113 -13.50 0.81 -8.03
CA ARG A 113 -14.02 2.19 -8.01
C ARG A 113 -13.28 3.06 -6.99
N GLN A 114 -13.02 2.53 -5.80
CA GLN A 114 -12.29 3.23 -4.75
C GLN A 114 -10.87 3.61 -5.22
N LEU A 115 -10.09 2.68 -5.78
CA LEU A 115 -8.76 2.96 -6.32
C LEU A 115 -8.79 4.01 -7.43
N LYS A 116 -9.81 3.97 -8.30
CA LYS A 116 -10.02 4.98 -9.33
C LYS A 116 -10.31 6.36 -8.72
N ASN A 117 -11.19 6.45 -7.72
CA ASN A 117 -11.55 7.70 -7.05
C ASN A 117 -10.35 8.31 -6.29
N ILE A 118 -9.51 7.47 -5.70
CA ILE A 118 -8.23 7.87 -5.08
C ILE A 118 -7.28 8.46 -6.13
N GLY A 119 -7.46 8.14 -7.41
CA GLY A 119 -6.64 8.63 -8.52
C GLY A 119 -5.48 7.70 -8.88
N VAL A 120 -5.57 6.41 -8.51
CA VAL A 120 -4.54 5.43 -8.83
C VAL A 120 -4.73 4.92 -10.25
N SER A 121 -3.66 4.96 -11.05
CA SER A 121 -3.64 4.43 -12.41
C SER A 121 -3.48 2.91 -12.42
N LYS A 122 -4.04 2.25 -13.44
CA LYS A 122 -3.79 0.82 -13.70
C LYS A 122 -2.31 0.59 -14.05
N PRO A 123 -1.75 -0.62 -13.81
CA PRO A 123 -2.42 -1.83 -13.30
C PRO A 123 -2.68 -1.80 -11.79
N TYR A 124 -3.71 -2.54 -11.36
CA TYR A 124 -3.98 -2.84 -9.95
C TYR A 124 -3.57 -4.29 -9.66
N PHE A 125 -3.16 -4.56 -8.42
CA PHE A 125 -2.73 -5.90 -7.99
C PHE A 125 -3.69 -6.46 -6.97
N ASN A 126 -4.31 -7.60 -7.27
CA ASN A 126 -5.11 -8.35 -6.31
C ASN A 126 -4.19 -9.32 -5.56
N ILE A 127 -4.21 -9.27 -4.23
CA ILE A 127 -3.38 -10.12 -3.39
C ILE A 127 -4.18 -10.86 -2.32
N SER A 128 -3.83 -12.13 -2.13
CA SER A 128 -4.30 -12.95 -1.02
C SER A 128 -3.13 -13.73 -0.46
N PHE A 129 -2.81 -13.47 0.81
CA PHE A 129 -1.77 -14.25 1.52
C PHE A 129 -2.22 -15.69 1.82
N PRO A 130 -3.46 -15.94 2.29
CA PRO A 130 -3.94 -17.32 2.47
C PRO A 130 -3.90 -18.16 1.20
N MET A 131 -4.19 -17.56 0.04
CA MET A 131 -4.16 -18.24 -1.26
C MET A 131 -2.81 -18.09 -2.01
N ALA A 132 -1.78 -17.51 -1.38
CA ALA A 132 -0.48 -17.24 -1.99
C ALA A 132 -0.58 -16.58 -3.39
N THR A 133 -1.57 -15.71 -3.58
CA THR A 133 -1.93 -15.16 -4.90
C THR A 133 -1.47 -13.71 -5.03
N GLY A 134 -0.92 -13.37 -6.20
CA GLY A 134 -0.63 -11.99 -6.64
C GLY A 134 0.61 -11.32 -6.04
N ILE A 135 1.13 -11.82 -4.91
CA ILE A 135 2.31 -11.25 -4.25
C ILE A 135 3.57 -11.31 -5.14
N ASP A 136 3.76 -12.40 -5.88
CA ASP A 136 4.92 -12.57 -6.76
C ASP A 136 4.88 -11.62 -7.95
N ALA A 137 3.71 -11.44 -8.56
CA ALA A 137 3.51 -10.47 -9.64
C ALA A 137 3.76 -9.03 -9.15
N LEU A 138 3.32 -8.70 -7.92
CA LEU A 138 3.59 -7.41 -7.30
C LEU A 138 5.08 -7.21 -7.02
N LYS A 139 5.77 -8.21 -6.45
CA LYS A 139 7.22 -8.17 -6.21
C LYS A 139 7.98 -7.97 -7.52
N LYS A 140 7.64 -8.74 -8.55
CA LYS A 140 8.20 -8.62 -9.90
C LYS A 140 8.08 -7.18 -10.42
N TYR A 141 6.88 -6.62 -10.37
CA TYR A 141 6.61 -5.25 -10.82
C TYR A 141 7.42 -4.19 -10.05
N LEU A 142 7.58 -4.36 -8.73
CA LEU A 142 8.24 -3.40 -7.86
C LEU A 142 9.77 -3.42 -7.94
N PHE A 143 10.35 -4.61 -8.16
CA PHE A 143 11.81 -4.78 -8.12
C PHE A 143 12.45 -4.84 -9.51
N GLU A 144 11.78 -5.35 -10.54
CA GLU A 144 12.36 -5.42 -11.90
C GLU A 144 12.34 -4.07 -12.64
N LYS A 145 11.39 -3.17 -12.32
CA LYS A 145 11.38 -1.80 -12.88
C LYS A 145 12.37 -0.84 -12.20
N GLY A 146 13.15 -1.31 -11.23
CA GLY A 146 14.12 -0.50 -10.49
C GLY A 146 15.52 -0.45 -11.09
N GLU A 147 15.76 -1.15 -12.21
CA GLU A 147 17.07 -1.26 -12.88
C GLU A 147 17.22 -0.36 -14.12
N GLU A 148 16.29 0.57 -14.36
CA GLU A 148 16.43 1.63 -15.38
C GLU A 148 17.07 2.92 -14.83
#